data_AF-A0A1F3U064-F1
#
_entry.id   AF-A0A1F3U064-F1
#
_cell.length_a   1.000
_cell.length_b   1.000
_cell.length_c   1.000
_cell.angle_alpha   90.00
_cell.angle_beta   90.00
_cell.angle_gamma   90.00
#
_symmetry.space_group_name_H-M   'P 1'
#
loop_
_entity.id
_entity.type
_entity.pdbx_description
1 polymer ?
#
loop_
_entity_poly.entity_id
_entity_poly.type
_entity_poly.pdbx_seq_one_letter_code
_entity_poly.pdbx_strand_id
1 'polypeptide(L)'
;MELISGLNELNLGNEITLFPNPVSAELNIEFSDNATTSGHVEVLVFNANGQIVLREESTVLGGNGAMIQVDLRALEPGHYLIQLQDANGSKNRANFVKL
;
A
#
# COMPACT_ATOMS: atom_id res chain seq x y z
N MET A 1 0.06 -26.23 -27.47
CA MET A 1 1.01 -25.53 -26.59
C MET A 1 0.36 -24.21 -26.22
N GLU A 2 -0.35 -24.18 -25.10
CA GLU A 2 -0.89 -22.92 -24.59
C GLU A 2 0.27 -22.09 -24.09
N LEU A 3 0.56 -21.02 -24.81
CA LEU A 3 1.47 -19.97 -24.38
C LEU A 3 0.74 -19.24 -23.24
N ILE A 4 0.96 -19.69 -22.01
CA ILE A 4 0.58 -18.94 -20.83
C ILE A 4 1.48 -17.70 -20.88
N SER A 5 0.94 -16.60 -21.39
CA SER A 5 1.55 -15.28 -21.26
C SER A 5 1.53 -14.96 -19.78
N GLY A 6 2.55 -15.46 -19.07
CA GLY A 6 2.91 -15.03 -17.74
C GLY A 6 2.87 -13.51 -17.79
N LEU A 7 1.94 -12.99 -17.00
CA LEU A 7 1.67 -11.57 -16.83
C LEU A 7 2.99 -10.84 -17.04
N ASN A 8 3.02 -10.03 -18.09
CA ASN A 8 4.01 -8.98 -18.22
C ASN A 8 3.84 -8.17 -16.95
N GLU A 9 4.57 -8.56 -15.90
CA GLU A 9 4.75 -7.84 -14.66
C GLU A 9 5.38 -6.55 -15.11
N LEU A 10 4.52 -5.63 -15.54
CA LEU A 10 4.81 -4.23 -15.62
C LEU A 10 5.22 -3.93 -14.18
N ASN A 11 6.52 -3.97 -13.95
CA ASN A 11 7.21 -3.41 -12.82
C ASN A 11 6.98 -1.90 -12.94
N LEU A 12 5.71 -1.50 -12.81
CA LEU A 12 5.24 -0.14 -12.63
C LEU A 12 5.80 0.19 -11.26
N GLY A 13 6.98 0.81 -11.28
CA GLY A 13 7.84 1.00 -10.12
C GLY A 13 6.98 1.26 -8.89
N ASN A 14 7.00 0.31 -7.95
CA ASN A 14 6.33 0.50 -6.68
C ASN A 14 6.85 1.81 -6.10
N GLU A 15 6.02 2.85 -6.11
CA GLU A 15 6.35 4.14 -5.52
C GLU A 15 6.37 4.05 -3.99
N ILE A 16 6.11 2.88 -3.42
CA ILE A 16 6.03 2.66 -1.99
C ILE A 16 6.76 1.41 -1.52
N THR A 17 7.35 1.52 -0.33
CA THR A 17 7.91 0.42 0.46
C THR A 17 7.14 0.31 1.77
N LEU A 18 6.82 -0.93 2.17
CA LEU A 18 6.10 -1.22 3.41
C LEU A 18 7.06 -1.84 4.43
N PHE A 19 7.10 -1.30 5.65
CA PHE A 19 7.87 -1.93 6.73
C PHE A 19 7.32 -1.60 8.14
N PRO A 20 7.49 -2.52 9.11
CA PRO A 20 8.03 -3.86 8.92
C PRO A 20 7.05 -4.78 8.17
N ASN A 21 7.56 -5.85 7.56
CA ASN A 21 6.73 -6.93 7.04
C ASN A 21 7.42 -8.26 7.39
N PRO A 22 6.85 -9.09 8.29
CA PRO A 22 5.53 -8.95 8.94
C PRO A 22 5.41 -7.77 9.93
N VAL A 23 4.19 -7.27 10.15
CA VAL A 23 3.86 -6.16 11.07
C VAL A 23 2.96 -6.63 12.22
N SER A 24 3.12 -6.06 13.41
CA SER A 24 2.30 -6.38 14.59
C SER A 24 1.28 -5.30 14.95
N ALA A 25 1.65 -4.02 14.82
CA ALA A 25 0.84 -2.90 15.29
C ALA A 25 0.82 -1.77 14.26
N GLU A 26 1.98 -1.20 13.94
CA GLU A 26 2.07 0.00 13.10
C GLU A 26 2.87 -0.32 11.83
N LEU A 27 2.26 -0.04 10.67
CA LEU A 27 2.91 -0.22 9.36
C LEU A 27 3.34 1.14 8.83
N ASN A 28 4.62 1.25 8.48
CA ASN A 28 5.14 2.41 7.78
C ASN A 28 5.06 2.19 6.28
N ILE A 29 4.65 3.23 5.58
CA ILE A 29 4.60 3.29 4.12
C ILE A 29 5.50 4.45 3.72
N GLU A 30 6.64 4.10 3.15
CA GLU A 30 7.64 5.04 2.66
C GLU A 30 7.46 5.21 1.16
N PHE A 31 7.33 6.45 0.72
CA PHE A 31 7.25 6.80 -0.70
C PHE A 31 8.66 6.95 -1.28
N SER A 32 8.89 6.43 -2.48
CA SER A 32 10.17 6.59 -3.16
C SER A 32 10.48 8.07 -3.44
N ASP A 33 11.76 8.42 -3.55
CA ASP A 33 12.17 9.81 -3.80
C ASP A 33 11.61 10.39 -5.10
N ASN A 34 11.34 9.53 -6.07
CA ASN A 34 10.73 9.87 -7.36
C ASN A 34 9.21 9.65 -7.39
N ALA A 35 8.57 9.36 -6.26
CA ALA A 35 7.13 9.16 -6.19
C ALA A 35 6.40 10.44 -6.62
N THR A 36 5.43 10.26 -7.52
CA THR A 36 4.60 11.36 -8.02
C THR A 36 3.40 11.64 -7.10
N THR A 37 3.09 10.71 -6.20
CA THR A 37 2.04 10.82 -5.20
C THR A 37 2.30 11.98 -4.24
N SER A 38 1.38 12.96 -4.21
CA SER A 38 1.42 14.10 -3.28
C SER A 38 0.00 14.60 -2.99
N GLY A 39 -0.17 15.30 -1.85
CA GLY A 39 -1.46 15.82 -1.40
C GLY A 39 -2.30 14.78 -0.65
N HIS A 40 -3.62 14.88 -0.78
CA HIS A 40 -4.55 13.94 -0.15
C HIS A 40 -4.43 12.54 -0.75
N VAL A 41 -4.29 11.55 0.12
CA VAL A 41 -4.22 10.13 -0.20
C VAL A 41 -5.20 9.37 0.68
N GLU A 42 -6.03 8.54 0.06
CA GLU A 42 -6.85 7.56 0.75
C GLU A 42 -6.07 6.25 0.91
N VAL A 43 -5.97 5.77 2.15
CA VAL A 43 -5.38 4.49 2.52
C VAL A 43 -6.49 3.48 2.71
N LEU A 44 -6.47 2.40 1.94
CA LEU A 44 -7.43 1.30 2.02
C LEU A 44 -6.70 0.00 2.32
N VAL A 45 -7.14 -0.74 3.33
CA VAL A 45 -6.65 -2.09 3.63
C VAL A 45 -7.74 -3.10 3.32
N PHE A 46 -7.39 -4.14 2.56
CA PHE A 46 -8.26 -5.22 2.16
C PHE A 46 -7.81 -6.52 2.81
N ASN A 47 -8.76 -7.31 3.30
CA ASN A 47 -8.49 -8.68 3.72
C ASN A 47 -8.37 -9.63 2.51
N ALA A 48 -8.08 -10.92 2.76
CA ALA A 48 -7.95 -11.94 1.72
C ALA A 48 -9.23 -12.16 0.87
N ASN A 49 -10.40 -11.75 1.38
CA ASN A 49 -11.66 -11.82 0.63
C ASN A 49 -11.92 -10.56 -0.23
N GLY A 50 -11.00 -9.58 -0.23
CA GLY A 50 -11.15 -8.31 -0.93
C GLY A 50 -12.08 -7.31 -0.25
N GLN A 51 -12.44 -7.53 1.03
CA GLN A 51 -13.25 -6.60 1.80
C GLN A 51 -12.37 -5.51 2.41
N ILE A 52 -12.81 -4.25 2.34
CA ILE A 52 -12.14 -3.13 3.03
C ILE A 52 -12.33 -3.29 4.54
N VAL A 53 -11.24 -3.43 5.27
CA VAL A 53 -11.21 -3.55 6.74
C VAL A 53 -10.69 -2.31 7.44
N LEU A 54 -9.98 -1.43 6.72
CA LEU A 54 -9.54 -0.13 7.19
C LEU A 54 -9.60 0.87 6.03
N ARG A 55 -10.07 2.08 6.33
CA ARG A 55 -10.07 3.25 5.44
C ARG A 55 -9.62 4.45 6.25
N GLU A 56 -8.54 5.09 5.83
CA GLU A 56 -8.00 6.29 6.46
C GLU A 56 -7.63 7.32 5.39
N GLU A 57 -7.73 8.60 5.75
CA GLU A 57 -7.27 9.70 4.90
C GLU A 57 -5.96 10.23 5.46
N SER A 58 -4.99 10.48 4.58
CA SER A 58 -3.70 11.04 4.94
C SER A 58 -3.28 12.12 3.94
N THR A 59 -2.30 12.94 4.32
CA THR A 59 -1.71 13.94 3.44
C THR A 59 -0.22 13.67 3.30
N VAL A 60 0.22 13.44 2.07
CA VAL A 60 1.62 13.23 1.72
C VAL A 60 2.18 14.55 1.21
N LEU A 61 3.26 15.05 1.81
CA LEU A 61 3.82 16.37 1.47
C LEU A 61 4.61 16.41 0.14
N GLY A 62 4.51 15.36 -0.69
CA GLY A 62 5.31 15.18 -1.91
C GLY A 62 6.73 14.64 -1.64
N GLY A 63 7.37 14.12 -2.68
CA GLY A 63 8.60 13.30 -2.66
C GLY A 63 9.79 13.77 -1.79
N ASN A 64 10.75 12.85 -1.60
CA ASN A 64 11.89 12.81 -0.65
C ASN A 64 11.65 11.86 0.55
N GLY A 65 11.33 10.59 0.31
CA GLY A 65 11.16 9.63 1.41
C GLY A 65 10.02 9.98 2.37
N ALA A 66 8.94 10.61 1.88
CA ALA A 66 7.78 10.88 2.71
C ALA A 66 7.27 9.58 3.32
N MET A 67 6.76 9.65 4.55
CA MET A 67 6.27 8.49 5.27
C MET A 67 4.89 8.74 5.84
N ILE A 68 4.04 7.72 5.74
CA ILE A 68 2.78 7.65 6.49
C ILE A 68 2.82 6.40 7.36
N GLN A 69 2.22 6.49 8.54
CA GLN A 69 2.10 5.39 9.49
C GLN A 69 0.63 5.03 9.62
N VAL A 70 0.32 3.73 9.58
CA VAL A 70 -1.03 3.19 9.66
C VAL A 70 -1.13 2.29 10.88
N ASP A 71 -2.15 2.50 11.72
CA ASP A 71 -2.41 1.66 12.89
C ASP A 71 -3.24 0.43 12.49
N LEU A 72 -2.66 -0.74 12.69
CA LEU A 72 -3.24 -2.03 12.34
C LEU A 72 -3.54 -2.88 13.58
N ARG A 73 -3.46 -2.32 14.80
CA ARG A 73 -3.68 -3.07 16.06
C ARG A 73 -5.05 -3.74 16.15
N ALA A 74 -6.06 -3.13 15.53
CA ALA A 74 -7.42 -3.65 15.51
C ALA A 74 -7.64 -4.78 14.48
N LEU A 75 -6.65 -5.08 13.63
CA LEU A 75 -6.74 -6.14 12.63
C LEU A 75 -6.24 -7.47 13.20
N GLU A 76 -7.01 -8.52 12.93
CA GLU A 76 -6.63 -9.90 13.21
C GLU A 76 -5.38 -10.32 12.39
N PRO A 77 -4.62 -11.34 12.84
CA PRO A 77 -3.49 -11.87 12.09
C PRO A 77 -3.91 -12.41 10.71
N GLY A 78 -3.13 -12.14 9.67
CA GLY A 78 -3.44 -12.60 8.32
C GLY A 78 -2.72 -11.88 7.18
N HIS A 79 -3.13 -12.19 5.96
CA HIS A 79 -2.65 -11.55 4.74
C HIS A 79 -3.57 -10.39 4.33
N TYR A 80 -2.95 -9.26 4.02
CA TYR A 80 -3.66 -8.05 3.66
C TYR A 80 -3.03 -7.39 2.44
N LEU A 81 -3.86 -6.69 1.68
CA LEU A 81 -3.46 -5.79 0.60
C LEU A 81 -3.70 -4.37 1.09
N ILE A 82 -2.69 -3.51 1.01
CA ILE A 82 -2.87 -2.06 1.16
C ILE A 82 -2.93 -1.40 -0.20
N GLN A 83 -3.80 -0.42 -0.35
CA GLN A 83 -3.92 0.44 -1.53
C GLN A 83 -3.86 1.90 -1.07
N LEU A 84 -3.02 2.68 -1.73
CA LEU A 84 -3.05 4.12 -1.65
C LEU A 84 -3.70 4.66 -2.92
N GLN A 85 -4.65 5.57 -2.75
CA GLN A 85 -5.31 6.26 -3.85
C GLN A 85 -5.14 7.77 -3.70
N ASP A 86 -4.52 8.41 -4.69
CA ASP A 86 -4.40 9.87 -4.70
C ASP A 86 -5.63 10.56 -5.30
N ALA A 87 -5.68 11.89 -5.21
CA ALA A 87 -6.75 12.70 -5.79
C ALA A 87 -6.86 12.61 -7.32
N ASN A 88 -5.80 12.21 -8.02
CA ASN A 88 -5.77 12.03 -9.47
C ASN A 88 -6.25 10.63 -9.89
N GLY A 89 -6.56 9.75 -8.93
CA GLY A 89 -6.97 8.37 -9.18
C GLY A 89 -5.81 7.40 -9.40
N SER A 90 -4.56 7.84 -9.20
CA SER A 90 -3.39 6.94 -9.15
C SER A 90 -3.53 5.97 -7.99
N LYS A 91 -3.15 4.72 -8.22
CA LYS A 91 -3.29 3.64 -7.24
C LYS A 91 -1.98 2.89 -7.07
N ASN A 92 -1.42 2.96 -5.88
CA ASN A 92 -0.28 2.14 -5.46
C ASN A 92 -0.79 0.99 -4.57
N ARG A 93 -0.26 -0.22 -4.76
CA ARG A 93 -0.72 -1.43 -4.06
C ARG A 93 0.46 -2.26 -3.58
N ALA A 94 0.36 -2.80 -2.38
CA ALA A 94 1.36 -3.72 -1.85
C ALA A 94 0.74 -4.69 -0.83
N ASN A 95 1.33 -5.89 -0.72
CA ASN A 95 0.87 -6.90 0.23
C ASN A 95 1.71 -6.85 1.51
N PHE A 96 1.10 -7.12 2.66
CA PHE A 96 1.80 -7.29 3.93
C PHE A 96 1.17 -8.41 4.77
N VAL A 97 1.93 -8.91 5.75
CA VAL A 97 1.47 -9.90 6.72
C VAL A 97 1.30 -9.25 8.09
N LYS A 98 0.09 -9.35 8.66
CA LYS A 98 -0.21 -8.96 10.04
C LYS A 98 -0.01 -10.17 10.96
N LEU A 99 0.76 -9.99 12.03
CA LEU A 99 0.99 -10.97 13.09
C LEU A 99 -0.10 -10.95 14.17
#